data_AF-A0A1F9BDN3-F1
#
_entry.id   AF-A0A1F9BDN3-F1
#
_cell.length_a   1.000
_cell.length_b   1.000
_cell.length_c   1.000
_cell.angle_alpha   90.00
_cell.angle_beta   90.00
_cell.angle_gamma   90.00
#
_symmetry.space_group_name_H-M   'P 1'
#
loop_
_entity.id
_entity.type
_entity.pdbx_description
1 polymer ?
#
loop_
_entity_poly.entity_id
_entity_poly.type
_entity_poly.pdbx_seq_one_letter_code
_entity_poly.pdbx_strand_id
1 'polypeptide(L)' 'MNDREEIARFLYDVIGEEGCGVSCSEAEVFEDEKGWNMMLEGFMEPWYIGRTVEEAKVRIKEYASMGFGLS' A
#
# COMPACT_ATOMS: atom_id res chain seq x y z
N MET A 1 18.49 5.32 0.45
CA MET A 1 17.26 4.55 0.76
C MET A 1 16.55 4.33 -0.56
N ASN A 2 15.98 3.15 -0.78
CA ASN A 2 15.23 2.84 -1.99
C ASN A 2 13.78 3.31 -1.79
N ASP A 3 13.25 4.10 -2.72
CA ASP A 3 11.87 4.63 -2.69
C ASP A 3 10.84 3.52 -2.45
N ARG A 4 11.04 2.35 -3.08
CA ARG A 4 10.20 1.16 -2.87
C ARG A 4 10.19 0.71 -1.41
N GLU A 5 11.36 0.64 -0.77
CA GLU A 5 11.47 0.23 0.65
C GLU A 5 10.77 1.25 1.56
N GLU A 6 10.87 2.53 1.24
CA GLU A 6 10.23 3.59 2.02
C GLU A 6 8.71 3.50 1.95
N ILE A 7 8.16 3.30 0.75
CA ILE A 7 6.72 3.11 0.54
C ILE A 7 6.26 1.82 1.21
N ALA A 8 6.98 0.71 1.04
CA ALA A 8 6.64 -0.58 1.64
C ALA A 8 6.61 -0.51 3.17
N ARG A 9 7.64 0.09 3.80
CA ARG A 9 7.66 0.28 5.26
C ARG A 9 6.48 1.10 5.76
N PHE A 10 6.12 2.16 5.03
CA PHE A 10 4.96 2.97 5.36
C PHE A 10 3.65 2.19 5.22
N LEU A 11 3.52 1.37 4.17
CA LEU A 11 2.36 0.49 3.99
C LEU A 11 2.22 -0.50 5.16
N TYR A 12 3.32 -1.12 5.59
CA TYR A 12 3.32 -2.02 6.74
C TYR A 12 2.99 -1.33 8.06
N ASP A 13 3.48 -0.10 8.26
CA ASP A 13 3.16 0.73 9.42
C ASP A 13 1.66 0.99 9.49
N VAL A 14 1.05 1.44 8.38
CA VAL A 14 -0.39 1.72 8.28
C VAL A 14 -1.25 0.46 8.50
N ILE A 15 -0.90 -0.66 7.85
CA ILE A 15 -1.61 -1.94 8.03
C ILE A 15 -1.44 -2.50 9.45
N GLY A 16 -0.27 -2.29 10.06
CA GLY A 16 0.06 -2.71 11.41
C GLY A 16 -0.59 -1.87 12.51
N GLU A 17 -0.71 -0.55 12.31
CA GLU A 17 -1.38 0.39 13.22
C GLU A 17 -2.91 0.18 13.24
N GLU A 18 -3.52 -0.15 12.10
CA GLU A 18 -4.98 -0.40 12.01
C GLU A 18 -5.38 -1.86 12.32
N GLY A 19 -4.44 -2.71 12.74
CA GLY A 19 -4.76 -4.03 13.28
C GLY A 19 -5.36 -4.99 12.26
N CYS A 20 -4.71 -5.16 11.11
CA CYS A 20 -5.05 -6.27 10.22
C CYS A 20 -4.69 -7.60 10.90
N GLY A 21 -5.66 -8.20 11.58
CA GLY A 21 -5.54 -9.51 12.20
C GLY A 21 -5.12 -10.55 11.15
N VAL A 22 -3.85 -10.96 11.19
CA VAL A 22 -3.27 -12.18 10.58
C VAL A 22 -3.43 -12.35 9.05
N SER A 23 -4.14 -11.48 8.33
CA SER A 23 -4.54 -11.71 6.94
C SER A 23 -3.95 -10.74 5.91
N CYS A 24 -3.15 -9.76 6.32
CA CYS A 24 -2.41 -8.86 5.43
C CYS A 24 -0.92 -9.24 5.35
N SER A 25 -0.63 -10.53 5.19
CA SER A 25 0.74 -11.04 5.34
C SER A 25 1.63 -10.70 4.15
N GLU A 26 1.06 -10.51 2.96
CA GLU A 26 1.80 -10.12 1.77
C GLU A 26 1.21 -8.87 1.11
N ALA A 27 1.89 -7.74 1.33
CA ALA A 27 1.69 -6.50 0.59
C ALA A 27 2.91 -6.29 -0.33
N GLU A 28 2.68 -6.22 -1.64
CA GLU A 28 3.73 -5.96 -2.62
C GLU A 28 3.64 -4.52 -3.13
N VAL A 29 4.76 -3.80 -3.11
CA VAL A 29 4.90 -2.49 -3.75
C VAL A 29 5.84 -2.63 -4.94
N PHE A 30 5.44 -2.10 -6.09
CA PHE A 30 6.24 -2.09 -7.32
C PHE A 30 5.96 -0.84 -8.15
N GLU A 31 6.83 -0.55 -9.11
CA GLU A 31 6.71 0.58 -10.03
C GLU A 31 6.52 0.07 -11.47
N ASP A 32 5.62 0.69 -12.21
CA ASP A 32 5.44 0.48 -13.65
C ASP A 32 5.55 1.82 -14.42
N GLU A 33 5.25 1.82 -15.73
CA GLU A 33 5.33 3.01 -16.58
C GLU A 33 4.38 4.16 -16.16
N LYS A 34 3.36 3.87 -15.35
CA LYS A 34 2.39 4.84 -14.85
C LYS A 34 2.76 5.36 -13.45
N GLY A 35 3.48 4.57 -12.66
CA GLY A 35 4.03 4.93 -11.35
C GLY A 35 4.04 3.77 -10.36
N TRP A 36 4.01 4.12 -9.09
CA TRP A 36 3.92 3.18 -7.96
C TRP A 36 2.54 2.56 -7.87
N ASN A 37 2.55 1.25 -7.66
CA ASN A 37 1.39 0.42 -7.39
C ASN A 37 1.63 -0.41 -6.12
N MET A 38 0.53 -0.77 -5.45
CA MET A 38 0.53 -1.77 -4.38
C MET A 38 -0.42 -2.91 -4.71
N MET A 39 -0.11 -4.11 -4.24
CA MET A 39 -1.02 -5.25 -4.27
C MET A 39 -1.11 -5.82 -2.87
N LEU A 40 -2.33 -5.96 -2.37
CA LEU A 40 -2.60 -6.62 -1.10
C LEU A 40 -3.08 -8.03 -1.38
N GLU A 41 -2.62 -8.98 -0.57
CA GLU A 41 -3.11 -10.36 -0.61
C GLU A 41 -4.65 -10.41 -0.53
N GLY A 42 -5.29 -11.17 -1.42
CA GLY A 42 -6.75 -11.26 -1.51
C GLY A 42 -7.41 -10.25 -2.45
N PHE A 43 -6.66 -9.28 -2.99
CA PHE A 43 -7.17 -8.35 -4.00
C PHE A 43 -6.87 -8.85 -5.43
N MET A 44 -7.81 -8.60 -6.35
CA MET A 44 -7.76 -9.13 -7.71
C MET A 44 -6.80 -8.36 -8.63
N GLU A 45 -6.54 -7.08 -8.35
CA GLU A 45 -5.71 -6.21 -9.19
C GLU A 45 -4.82 -5.32 -8.31
N PRO A 46 -3.67 -4.85 -8.83
CA PRO A 46 -2.85 -3.84 -8.19
C PRO A 46 -3.53 -2.46 -8.17
N TRP A 47 -3.26 -1.69 -7.12
CA TRP A 47 -3.84 -0.39 -6.86
C TRP A 47 -2.78 0.67 -7.09
N TYR A 48 -3.07 1.61 -7.98
CA TYR A 48 -2.19 2.74 -8.23
C TYR A 48 -2.13 3.66 -7.00
N ILE A 49 -0.90 3.94 -6.53
CA ILE A 49 -0.67 4.76 -5.34
C ILE A 49 0.00 6.10 -5.64
N GLY A 50 0.62 6.32 -6.81
CA GLY A 50 1.18 7.63 -7.17
C GLY A 50 2.41 7.53 -8.06
N ARG A 51 2.96 8.66 -8.51
CA ARG A 51 4.25 8.73 -9.22
C ARG A 51 5.42 9.03 -8.31
N THR A 52 5.17 9.60 -7.14
CA THR A 52 6.19 9.93 -6.15
C THR A 52 5.94 9.18 -4.85
N VAL A 53 6.97 9.08 -4.02
CA VAL A 53 6.88 8.51 -2.67
C VAL A 53 5.84 9.24 -1.82
N GLU A 54 5.74 10.56 -1.95
CA GLU A 54 4.77 11.37 -1.20
C GLU A 54 3.33 11.08 -1.63
N GLU A 55 3.07 10.99 -2.94
CA GLU A 55 1.75 10.61 -3.46
C GLU A 55 1.36 9.21 -2.99
N ALA A 56 2.30 8.26 -3.06
CA ALA A 56 2.12 6.89 -2.58
C ALA A 56 1.68 6.85 -1.11
N LYS A 57 2.36 7.59 -0.23
CA LYS A 57 2.02 7.65 1.20
C LYS A 57 0.65 8.28 1.46
N VAL A 58 0.30 9.34 0.74
CA VAL A 58 -1.03 9.98 0.86
C VAL A 58 -2.11 8.98 0.47
N ARG A 59 -1.94 8.30 -0.67
CA ARG A 59 -2.93 7.38 -1.20
C ARG A 59 -3.09 6.12 -0.33
N ILE A 60 -1.99 5.58 0.21
CA ILE A 60 -2.03 4.45 1.15
C ILE A 60 -2.88 4.79 2.37
N LYS A 61 -2.72 6.01 2.94
CA LYS A 61 -3.55 6.47 4.07
C LYS A 61 -5.03 6.59 3.72
N GLU A 62 -5.34 7.10 2.53
CA GLU A 62 -6.73 7.18 2.06
C GLU A 62 -7.35 5.78 1.99
N TYR A 63 -6.65 4.81 1.39
CA TYR A 63 -7.13 3.44 1.32
C TYR A 63 -7.30 2.81 2.69
N ALA A 64 -6.34 3.01 3.60
CA ALA A 64 -6.42 2.46 4.95
C ALA A 64 -7.61 3.03 5.75
N SER A 65 -7.88 4.35 5.63
CA SER A 65 -9.07 4.99 6.23
C SER A 65 -10.41 4.44 5.74
N MET A 66 -10.41 3.78 4.58
CA MET A 66 -11.57 3.09 3.99
C MET A 66 -11.56 1.59 4.30
N GLY A 67 -10.68 1.11 5.17
CA GLY A 67 -10.47 -0.31 5.46
C GLY A 67 -9.92 -1.08 4.25
N PHE A 68 -9.21 -0.41 3.34
CA PHE A 68 -8.81 -0.92 2.01
C PHE A 68 -10.00 -1.44 1.18
N GLY A 69 -11.23 -1.00 1.47
CA GLY A 69 -12.46 -1.51 0.83
C GLY A 69 -12.99 -2.82 1.42
N LEU A 70 -12.43 -3.28 2.56
CA LEU A 70 -12.94 -4.39 3.35
C LEU A 70 -13.99 -3.84 4.35
N SER A 71 -15.27 -3.88 3.99
CA SER A 71 -16.41 -3.68 4.91
C SER A 71 -17.11 -4.99 5.21
#